data_AF-A0A7V2MQY2-F1
#
_entry.id   AF-A0A7V2MQY2-F1
#
_cell.length_a   1.000
_cell.length_b   1.000
_cell.length_c   1.000
_cell.angle_alpha   90.00
_cell.angle_beta   90.00
_cell.angle_gamma   90.00
#
_symmetry.space_group_name_H-M   'P 1'
#
loop_
_entity.id
_entity.type
_entity.pdbx_description
1 polymer ?
#
loop_
_entity_poly.entity_id
_entity_poly.type
_entity_poly.pdbx_seq_one_letter_code
_entity_poly.pdbx_strand_id
1 'polypeptide(L)'
;MPRQLRSSLNQKRRLVGAASFFSIVLAMALLTGSSLLVRAQQQTIALTVSPVVFELSANPGDKLENFIKVTNPSTEPIAVEMQVKPFTGTETGEARVIEEGDPAYSLGQWLTLDEDDFVLRPQETKIVNFIISIPLKAEPGGRYASILATNKQASLDETGAVTVQKVGALVLLRVAGTIEYRARVKEFRTVNNAKEIADKRDQTVFEKPPARFLTRIANDGTVHFKPNGFITISNMFGKKAADLEFPVRNVLPDGDRVFEVEWPEAKIGRYTATLVLNYGDNNERLSATTTFTVFPWKIGLPIIIAGVVLLWFLIARRSRILKALSIIFSRS
;
A
#
# COMPACT_ATOMS: atom_id res chain seq x y z
N MET A 1 -72.67 -16.29 57.41
CA MET A 1 -71.23 -16.00 57.47
C MET A 1 -70.53 -16.56 56.23
N PRO A 2 -70.20 -15.67 55.28
CA PRO A 2 -69.49 -15.96 54.03
C PRO A 2 -68.06 -15.39 54.10
N ARG A 3 -67.03 -16.20 53.85
CA ARG A 3 -65.65 -15.67 53.59
C ARG A 3 -64.74 -16.66 52.85
N GLN A 4 -65.03 -17.96 52.91
CA GLN A 4 -64.12 -18.98 52.36
C GLN A 4 -64.34 -19.35 50.88
N LEU A 5 -65.50 -19.05 50.29
CA LEU A 5 -65.77 -19.38 48.87
C LEU A 5 -65.34 -18.30 47.86
N ARG A 6 -65.02 -17.08 48.29
CA ARG A 6 -64.56 -16.01 47.38
C ARG A 6 -63.04 -16.01 47.12
N SER A 7 -62.22 -16.66 47.95
CA SER A 7 -60.76 -16.66 47.77
C SER A 7 -60.28 -17.68 46.72
N SER A 8 -60.93 -18.84 46.59
CA SER A 8 -60.48 -19.89 45.66
C SER A 8 -60.74 -19.56 44.18
N LEU A 9 -61.78 -18.77 43.88
CA LEU A 9 -62.12 -18.35 42.52
C LEU A 9 -61.16 -17.27 41.98
N ASN A 10 -60.66 -16.38 42.83
CA ASN A 10 -59.68 -15.35 42.43
C ASN A 10 -58.26 -15.91 42.27
N GLN A 11 -57.91 -16.97 42.99
CA GLN A 11 -56.60 -17.63 42.87
C GLN A 11 -56.50 -18.46 41.58
N LYS A 12 -57.56 -19.17 41.18
CA LYS A 12 -57.62 -19.89 39.89
C LYS A 12 -57.61 -18.95 38.67
N ARG A 13 -58.28 -17.80 38.73
CA ARG A 13 -58.27 -16.80 37.63
C ARG A 13 -56.90 -16.14 37.42
N ARG A 14 -56.12 -15.92 38.49
CA ARG A 14 -54.76 -15.36 38.38
C ARG A 14 -53.74 -16.36 37.80
N LEU A 15 -53.88 -17.65 38.11
CA LEU A 15 -53.01 -18.71 37.57
C LEU A 15 -53.28 -18.99 36.08
N VAL A 16 -54.55 -18.96 35.65
CA VAL A 16 -54.90 -19.15 34.23
C VAL A 16 -54.48 -17.93 33.39
N GLY A 17 -54.56 -16.72 33.93
CA GLY A 17 -54.06 -15.51 33.23
C GLY A 17 -52.53 -15.48 33.07
N ALA A 18 -51.78 -15.94 34.06
CA ALA A 18 -50.32 -15.98 34.00
C ALA A 18 -49.77 -17.06 33.05
N ALA A 19 -50.44 -18.23 32.98
CA ALA A 19 -50.06 -19.31 32.07
C ALA A 19 -50.33 -18.99 30.58
N SER A 20 -51.38 -18.23 30.27
CA SER A 20 -51.67 -17.78 28.90
C SER A 20 -50.74 -16.65 28.43
N PHE A 21 -50.31 -15.76 29.32
CA PHE A 21 -49.35 -14.70 28.95
C PHE A 21 -47.94 -15.26 28.70
N PHE A 22 -47.51 -16.26 29.48
CA PHE A 22 -46.20 -16.89 29.30
C PHE A 22 -46.12 -17.70 28.00
N SER A 23 -47.22 -18.36 27.61
CA SER A 23 -47.31 -19.12 26.35
C SER A 23 -47.30 -18.23 25.10
N ILE A 24 -47.89 -17.02 25.17
CA ILE A 24 -47.89 -16.06 24.04
C ILE A 24 -46.51 -15.40 23.90
N VAL A 25 -45.82 -15.08 25.00
CA VAL A 25 -44.45 -14.55 24.94
C VAL A 25 -43.47 -15.61 24.43
N LEU A 26 -43.65 -16.89 24.79
CA LEU A 26 -42.82 -18.00 24.28
C LEU A 26 -43.09 -18.27 22.79
N ALA A 27 -44.34 -18.18 22.33
CA ALA A 27 -44.68 -18.31 20.90
C ALA A 27 -44.17 -17.12 20.06
N MET A 28 -44.15 -15.91 20.62
CA MET A 28 -43.62 -14.71 19.94
C MET A 28 -42.07 -14.68 19.96
N ALA A 29 -41.44 -15.26 20.98
CA ALA A 29 -39.99 -15.49 21.04
C ALA A 29 -39.54 -16.61 20.08
N LEU A 30 -40.40 -17.60 19.79
CA LEU A 30 -40.11 -18.66 18.81
C LEU A 30 -40.35 -18.22 17.35
N LEU A 31 -41.20 -17.22 17.10
CA LEU A 31 -41.45 -16.66 15.76
C LEU A 31 -40.42 -15.59 15.33
N THR A 32 -39.55 -15.14 16.23
CA THR A 32 -38.44 -14.21 15.92
C THR A 32 -37.10 -14.94 15.69
N GLY A 33 -37.08 -16.28 15.79
CA GLY A 33 -35.87 -17.11 15.75
C GLY A 33 -35.36 -17.55 14.38
N SER A 34 -35.99 -17.16 13.26
CA SER A 34 -35.66 -17.71 11.94
C SER A 34 -35.41 -16.63 10.89
N SER A 35 -34.27 -15.98 11.00
CA SER A 35 -33.50 -15.47 9.84
C SER A 35 -32.08 -15.11 10.29
N LEU A 36 -31.37 -16.08 10.87
CA LEU A 36 -29.92 -16.08 10.70
C LEU A 36 -29.69 -16.39 9.21
N LEU A 37 -29.65 -15.33 8.41
CA LEU A 37 -28.96 -15.36 7.14
C LEU A 37 -27.51 -15.71 7.49
N VAL A 38 -27.21 -17.01 7.50
CA VAL A 38 -25.86 -17.50 7.32
C VAL A 38 -25.47 -17.01 5.94
N ARG A 39 -24.91 -15.80 5.88
CA ARG A 39 -24.04 -15.43 4.78
C ARG A 39 -22.90 -16.43 4.87
N ALA A 40 -22.99 -17.50 4.08
CA ALA A 40 -21.81 -18.27 3.75
C ALA A 40 -20.86 -17.25 3.13
N GLN A 41 -19.90 -16.80 3.94
CA GLN A 41 -18.83 -15.96 3.47
C GLN A 41 -18.02 -16.92 2.60
N GLN A 42 -18.32 -16.93 1.30
CA GLN A 42 -17.67 -17.81 0.33
C GLN A 42 -16.18 -17.50 0.43
N GLN A 43 -15.47 -18.37 1.14
CA GLN A 43 -14.06 -18.19 1.41
C GLN A 43 -13.40 -18.40 0.07
N THR A 44 -12.93 -17.32 -0.55
CA THR A 44 -12.18 -17.36 -1.80
C THR A 44 -11.00 -18.30 -1.58
N ILE A 45 -11.10 -19.52 -2.09
CA ILE A 45 -10.06 -20.54 -1.94
C ILE A 45 -8.87 -20.10 -2.79
N ALA A 46 -7.85 -19.56 -2.13
CA ALA A 46 -6.63 -19.09 -2.78
C ALA A 46 -5.52 -20.12 -2.62
N LEU A 47 -4.89 -20.49 -3.74
CA LEU A 47 -3.62 -21.21 -3.74
C LEU A 47 -2.55 -20.36 -3.05
N THR A 48 -1.58 -21.02 -2.44
CA THR A 48 -0.39 -20.34 -1.87
C THR A 48 0.86 -20.85 -2.54
N VAL A 49 1.82 -19.95 -2.81
CA VAL A 49 3.13 -20.32 -3.37
C VAL A 49 4.25 -19.83 -2.48
N SER A 50 5.36 -20.58 -2.46
CA SER A 50 6.55 -20.21 -1.70
C SER A 50 7.82 -20.77 -2.34
N PRO A 51 8.91 -19.98 -2.46
CA PRO A 51 9.02 -18.55 -2.20
C PRO A 51 8.16 -17.67 -3.13
N VAL A 52 7.95 -16.40 -2.75
CA VAL A 52 7.25 -15.41 -3.58
C VAL A 52 8.18 -14.65 -4.54
N VAL A 53 9.49 -14.66 -4.27
CA VAL A 53 10.51 -14.00 -5.09
C VAL A 53 11.78 -14.87 -5.10
N PHE A 54 12.34 -15.06 -6.28
CA PHE A 54 13.65 -15.64 -6.54
C PHE A 54 14.57 -14.57 -7.11
N GLU A 55 15.65 -14.25 -6.42
CA GLU A 55 16.72 -13.39 -6.94
C GLU A 55 17.94 -14.26 -7.23
N LEU A 56 18.24 -14.44 -8.51
CA LEU A 56 19.24 -15.39 -9.00
C LEU A 56 20.32 -14.64 -9.77
N SER A 57 21.54 -15.17 -9.75
CA SER A 57 22.67 -14.67 -10.54
C SER A 57 23.40 -15.83 -11.17
N ALA A 58 23.77 -15.69 -12.45
CA ALA A 58 24.46 -16.73 -13.20
C ALA A 58 25.22 -16.17 -14.42
N ASN A 59 26.10 -16.99 -14.98
CA ASN A 59 26.86 -16.67 -16.19
C ASN A 59 26.13 -17.17 -17.44
N PRO A 60 26.43 -16.61 -18.63
CA PRO A 60 25.99 -17.19 -19.89
C PRO A 60 26.39 -18.66 -20.02
N GLY A 61 25.44 -19.53 -20.39
CA GLY A 61 25.66 -20.97 -20.51
C GLY A 61 25.35 -21.79 -19.25
N ASP A 62 25.15 -21.14 -18.09
CA ASP A 62 24.83 -21.85 -16.86
C ASP A 62 23.42 -22.47 -16.89
N LYS A 63 23.25 -23.53 -16.11
CA LYS A 63 21.95 -24.13 -15.80
C LYS A 63 21.69 -23.98 -14.31
N LEU A 64 20.58 -23.36 -13.97
CA LEU A 64 20.14 -23.21 -12.59
C LEU A 64 18.93 -24.11 -12.34
N GLU A 65 19.00 -24.91 -11.29
CA GLU A 65 17.88 -25.73 -10.82
C GLU A 65 17.35 -25.15 -9.52
N ASN A 66 16.03 -25.00 -9.43
CA ASN A 66 15.37 -24.50 -8.22
C ASN A 66 13.96 -25.09 -8.16
N PHE A 67 13.21 -24.78 -7.10
CA PHE A 67 11.88 -25.31 -6.91
C PHE A 67 10.93 -24.26 -6.32
N ILE A 68 9.65 -24.41 -6.63
CA ILE A 68 8.55 -23.64 -6.05
C ILE A 68 7.59 -24.61 -5.36
N LYS A 69 7.16 -24.26 -4.15
CA LYS A 69 6.12 -24.99 -3.43
C LYS A 69 4.76 -24.39 -3.75
N VAL A 70 3.82 -25.23 -4.13
CA VAL A 70 2.42 -24.87 -4.34
C VAL A 70 1.58 -25.61 -3.32
N THR A 71 0.86 -24.85 -2.49
CA THR A 71 0.05 -25.37 -1.39
C THR A 71 -1.42 -25.08 -1.64
N ASN A 72 -2.26 -26.09 -1.41
CA ASN A 72 -3.71 -25.97 -1.34
C ASN A 72 -4.13 -25.83 0.14
N PRO A 73 -4.40 -24.61 0.64
CA PRO A 73 -4.82 -24.41 2.02
C PRO A 73 -6.30 -24.70 2.27
N SER A 74 -7.04 -25.17 1.26
CA SER A 74 -8.49 -25.40 1.37
C SER A 74 -8.84 -26.80 1.84
N THR A 75 -10.14 -27.02 2.02
CA THR A 75 -10.75 -28.32 2.35
C THR A 75 -11.17 -29.12 1.13
N GLU A 76 -11.02 -28.57 -0.08
CA GLU A 76 -11.42 -29.20 -1.35
C GLU A 76 -10.20 -29.44 -2.24
N PRO A 77 -10.23 -30.45 -3.13
CA PRO A 77 -9.16 -30.64 -4.10
C PRO A 77 -9.15 -29.48 -5.12
N ILE A 78 -7.97 -29.02 -5.53
CA ILE A 78 -7.77 -27.95 -6.51
C ILE A 78 -6.96 -28.46 -7.70
N ALA A 79 -7.49 -28.30 -8.91
CA ALA A 79 -6.72 -28.47 -10.15
C ALA A 79 -5.90 -27.20 -10.44
N VAL A 80 -4.58 -27.37 -10.54
CA VAL A 80 -3.60 -26.29 -10.69
C VAL A 80 -2.99 -26.33 -12.08
N GLU A 81 -2.98 -25.18 -12.75
CA GLU A 81 -2.16 -24.93 -13.94
C GLU A 81 -0.98 -24.03 -13.58
N MET A 82 0.24 -24.44 -13.94
CA MET A 82 1.41 -23.59 -13.83
C MET A 82 1.71 -22.94 -15.18
N GLN A 83 1.97 -21.64 -15.17
CA GLN A 83 2.31 -20.87 -16.36
C GLN A 83 3.52 -19.98 -16.10
N VAL A 84 4.42 -19.89 -17.06
CA VAL A 84 5.52 -18.93 -17.05
C VAL A 84 5.12 -17.75 -17.91
N LYS A 85 5.02 -16.57 -17.31
CA LYS A 85 4.63 -15.34 -18.00
C LYS A 85 5.60 -14.21 -17.71
N PRO A 86 5.88 -13.31 -18.67
CA PRO A 86 6.63 -12.10 -18.38
C PRO A 86 5.85 -11.19 -17.43
N PHE A 87 6.57 -10.33 -16.70
CA PHE A 87 5.96 -9.29 -15.89
C PHE A 87 6.74 -7.99 -16.01
N THR A 88 6.05 -6.89 -15.76
CA THR A 88 6.65 -5.56 -15.61
C THR A 88 6.34 -5.00 -14.21
N GLY A 89 7.11 -4.03 -13.77
CA GLY A 89 6.90 -3.35 -12.50
C GLY A 89 5.95 -2.17 -12.67
N THR A 90 5.01 -2.00 -11.75
CA THR A 90 4.25 -0.76 -11.65
C THR A 90 5.04 0.30 -10.88
N GLU A 91 4.61 1.56 -10.97
CA GLU A 91 5.21 2.64 -10.20
C GLU A 91 5.16 2.41 -8.68
N THR A 92 4.09 1.77 -8.18
CA THR A 92 3.96 1.41 -6.76
C THR A 92 4.81 0.20 -6.39
N GLY A 93 5.37 -0.48 -7.39
CA GLY A 93 6.29 -1.59 -7.22
C GLY A 93 5.64 -2.97 -7.15
N GLU A 94 4.38 -3.06 -7.57
CA GLU A 94 3.66 -4.31 -7.80
C GLU A 94 4.13 -4.93 -9.12
N ALA A 95 4.10 -6.26 -9.20
CA ALA A 95 4.35 -6.95 -10.46
C ALA A 95 3.04 -7.06 -11.25
N ARG A 96 3.06 -6.56 -12.48
CA ARG A 96 1.99 -6.72 -13.45
C ARG A 96 2.40 -7.76 -14.47
N VAL A 97 1.75 -8.91 -14.42
CA VAL A 97 1.88 -9.94 -15.46
C VAL A 97 1.37 -9.39 -16.79
N ILE A 98 2.11 -9.66 -17.86
CA ILE A 98 1.76 -9.26 -19.23
C ILE A 98 1.79 -10.51 -20.12
N GLU A 99 1.03 -10.48 -21.22
CA GLU A 99 0.99 -11.61 -22.16
C GLU A 99 2.28 -11.72 -22.97
N GLU A 100 2.74 -10.57 -23.48
CA GLU A 100 3.98 -10.42 -24.20
C GLU A 100 4.78 -9.29 -23.56
N GLY A 101 6.06 -9.57 -23.29
CA GLY A 101 7.02 -8.60 -22.77
C GLY A 101 8.15 -8.38 -23.76
N ASP A 102 9.01 -7.42 -23.46
CA ASP A 102 10.22 -7.20 -24.24
C ASP A 102 11.09 -8.48 -24.21
N PRO A 103 11.41 -9.07 -25.38
CA PRO A 103 12.31 -10.22 -25.47
C PRO A 103 13.69 -9.97 -24.84
N ALA A 104 14.15 -8.72 -24.76
CA ALA A 104 15.41 -8.33 -24.12
C ALA A 104 15.41 -8.56 -22.61
N TYR A 105 14.25 -8.59 -21.96
CA TYR A 105 14.13 -8.79 -20.51
C TYR A 105 13.34 -10.04 -20.14
N SER A 106 12.72 -10.75 -21.10
CA SER A 106 11.95 -11.96 -20.80
C SER A 106 12.86 -13.13 -20.42
N LEU A 107 12.54 -13.79 -19.30
CA LEU A 107 13.17 -15.04 -18.88
C LEU A 107 12.39 -16.29 -19.35
N GLY A 108 11.14 -16.11 -19.80
CA GLY A 108 10.20 -17.22 -20.00
C GLY A 108 10.68 -18.31 -20.95
N GLN A 109 11.47 -17.96 -21.97
CA GLN A 109 12.01 -18.93 -22.94
C GLN A 109 13.14 -19.81 -22.36
N TRP A 110 13.76 -19.38 -21.27
CA TRP A 110 14.89 -20.09 -20.65
C TRP A 110 14.43 -20.94 -19.47
N LEU A 111 13.20 -20.74 -19.00
CA LEU A 111 12.65 -21.38 -17.81
C LEU A 111 11.69 -22.48 -18.20
N THR A 112 11.99 -23.70 -17.74
CA THR A 112 11.16 -24.89 -17.96
C THR A 112 10.71 -25.46 -16.62
N LEU A 113 9.42 -25.75 -16.49
CA LEU A 113 8.85 -26.45 -15.34
C LEU A 113 8.89 -27.96 -15.59
N ASP A 114 9.08 -28.76 -14.54
CA ASP A 114 8.98 -30.23 -14.63
C ASP A 114 7.52 -30.70 -14.75
N GLU A 115 6.60 -30.00 -14.09
CA GLU A 115 5.16 -30.25 -14.11
C GLU A 115 4.38 -28.94 -14.18
N ASP A 116 3.41 -28.88 -15.09
CA ASP A 116 2.57 -27.70 -15.33
C ASP A 116 1.07 -27.93 -15.13
N ASP A 117 0.62 -29.18 -14.95
CA ASP A 117 -0.77 -29.53 -14.67
C ASP A 117 -0.86 -30.64 -13.62
N PHE A 118 -1.54 -30.37 -12.51
CA PHE A 118 -1.72 -31.36 -11.44
C PHE A 118 -2.90 -31.01 -10.54
N VAL A 119 -3.33 -31.99 -9.73
CA VAL A 119 -4.38 -31.81 -8.72
C VAL A 119 -3.77 -31.88 -7.32
N LEU A 120 -4.03 -30.87 -6.49
CA LEU A 120 -3.68 -30.85 -5.08
C LEU A 120 -4.87 -31.25 -4.22
N ARG A 121 -4.70 -32.25 -3.36
CA ARG A 121 -5.66 -32.60 -2.31
C ARG A 121 -5.75 -31.48 -1.26
N PRO A 122 -6.80 -31.49 -0.43
CA PRO A 122 -6.91 -30.58 0.70
C PRO A 122 -5.64 -30.60 1.57
N GLN A 123 -5.11 -29.43 1.92
CA GLN A 123 -3.88 -29.25 2.71
C GLN A 123 -2.59 -29.79 2.07
N GLU A 124 -2.64 -30.26 0.83
CA GLU A 124 -1.47 -30.81 0.14
C GLU A 124 -0.54 -29.69 -0.33
N THR A 125 0.77 -29.94 -0.20
CA THR A 125 1.82 -29.10 -0.78
C THR A 125 2.62 -29.93 -1.76
N LYS A 126 2.70 -29.46 -3.01
CA LYS A 126 3.54 -30.06 -4.05
C LYS A 126 4.77 -29.18 -4.30
N ILE A 127 5.89 -29.84 -4.56
CA ILE A 127 7.12 -29.20 -5.00
C ILE A 127 7.17 -29.35 -6.52
N VAL A 128 7.27 -28.22 -7.23
CA VAL A 128 7.44 -28.16 -8.68
C VAL A 128 8.85 -27.66 -8.94
N ASN A 129 9.68 -28.48 -9.59
CA ASN A 129 11.04 -28.07 -9.91
C ASN A 129 11.04 -27.29 -11.22
N PHE A 130 11.99 -26.36 -11.34
CA PHE A 130 12.19 -25.62 -12.56
C PHE A 130 13.66 -25.44 -12.85
N ILE A 131 13.96 -25.44 -14.14
CA ILE A 131 15.31 -25.29 -14.66
C ILE A 131 15.36 -24.02 -15.49
N ILE A 132 16.37 -23.20 -15.24
CA ILE A 132 16.70 -22.04 -16.06
C ILE A 132 17.94 -22.39 -16.86
N SER A 133 17.79 -22.57 -18.18
CA SER A 133 18.88 -22.86 -19.10
C SER A 133 19.30 -21.58 -19.83
N ILE A 134 20.40 -20.97 -19.40
CA ILE A 134 20.86 -19.69 -19.93
C ILE A 134 21.64 -19.94 -21.23
N PRO A 135 21.27 -19.31 -22.37
CA PRO A 135 22.02 -19.46 -23.61
C PRO A 135 23.48 -18.99 -23.47
N LEU A 136 24.42 -19.64 -24.17
CA LEU A 136 25.83 -19.21 -24.19
C LEU A 136 26.02 -17.80 -24.76
N LYS A 137 25.11 -17.36 -25.64
CA LYS A 137 25.09 -16.02 -26.25
C LYS A 137 24.15 -15.06 -25.53
N ALA A 138 23.73 -15.38 -24.29
CA ALA A 138 22.86 -14.50 -23.52
C ALA A 138 23.54 -13.15 -23.28
N GLU A 139 22.83 -12.07 -23.58
CA GLU A 139 23.30 -10.72 -23.28
C GLU A 139 23.29 -10.48 -21.75
N PRO A 140 24.32 -9.82 -21.20
CA PRO A 140 24.35 -9.44 -19.79
C PRO A 140 23.20 -8.51 -19.42
N GLY A 141 22.66 -8.67 -18.20
CA GLY A 141 21.56 -7.83 -17.72
C GLY A 141 20.51 -8.59 -16.93
N GLY A 142 19.36 -7.94 -16.71
CA GLY A 142 18.22 -8.49 -16.00
C GLY A 142 17.29 -9.29 -16.91
N ARG A 143 16.84 -10.45 -16.42
CA ARG A 143 15.82 -11.28 -17.08
C ARG A 143 14.74 -11.64 -16.07
N TYR A 144 13.49 -11.50 -16.47
CA TYR A 144 12.33 -11.53 -15.57
C TYR A 144 11.24 -12.47 -16.10
N ALA A 145 10.70 -13.28 -15.20
CA ALA A 145 9.49 -14.04 -15.44
C ALA A 145 8.74 -14.22 -14.12
N SER A 146 7.44 -14.45 -14.21
CA SER A 146 6.60 -14.93 -13.12
C SER A 146 6.23 -16.38 -13.37
N ILE A 147 6.31 -17.21 -12.33
CA ILE A 147 5.76 -18.56 -12.31
C ILE A 147 4.40 -18.47 -11.60
N LEU A 148 3.33 -18.67 -12.35
CA LEU A 148 1.96 -18.48 -11.89
C LEU A 148 1.27 -19.83 -11.72
N ALA A 149 0.71 -20.08 -10.54
CA ALA A 149 -0.23 -21.15 -10.27
C ALA A 149 -1.66 -20.62 -10.40
N THR A 150 -2.45 -21.25 -11.25
CA THR A 150 -3.83 -20.88 -11.55
C THR A 150 -4.77 -21.99 -11.11
N ASN A 151 -5.83 -21.66 -10.39
CA ASN A 151 -6.90 -22.62 -10.10
C ASN A 151 -7.81 -22.78 -11.32
N LYS A 152 -7.76 -23.96 -11.98
CA LYS A 152 -8.58 -24.28 -13.16
C LYS A 152 -10.08 -24.37 -12.83
N GLN A 153 -10.44 -24.58 -11.57
CA GLN A 153 -11.81 -24.76 -11.09
C GLN A 153 -12.45 -23.46 -10.59
N ALA A 154 -11.90 -22.29 -10.92
CA ALA A 154 -12.37 -20.98 -10.45
C ALA A 154 -13.92 -20.86 -10.48
N SER A 155 -14.49 -20.66 -9.29
CA SER A 155 -15.93 -20.59 -9.04
C SER A 155 -16.54 -19.32 -9.63
N LEU A 156 -17.77 -19.44 -10.11
CA LEU A 156 -18.63 -18.32 -10.52
C LEU A 156 -18.80 -17.34 -9.35
N ASP A 157 -18.50 -16.06 -9.56
CA ASP A 157 -18.99 -15.00 -8.67
C ASP A 157 -20.52 -14.88 -8.82
N GLU A 158 -21.22 -14.39 -7.79
CA GLU A 158 -22.69 -14.19 -7.79
C GLU A 158 -23.18 -13.27 -8.93
N THR A 159 -22.26 -12.58 -9.61
CA THR A 159 -22.49 -11.71 -10.79
C THR A 159 -22.22 -12.41 -12.13
N GLY A 160 -21.90 -13.71 -12.15
CA GLY A 160 -21.58 -14.45 -13.37
C GLY A 160 -20.19 -14.16 -13.94
N ALA A 161 -19.34 -13.42 -13.21
CA ALA A 161 -17.95 -13.22 -13.56
C ALA A 161 -17.10 -14.41 -13.06
N VAL A 162 -16.27 -14.97 -13.94
CA VAL A 162 -15.29 -15.99 -13.55
C VAL A 162 -14.03 -15.26 -13.09
N THR A 163 -13.83 -15.16 -11.78
CA THR A 163 -12.58 -14.63 -11.23
C THR A 163 -11.54 -15.75 -11.17
N VAL A 164 -10.72 -15.86 -12.22
CA VAL A 164 -9.59 -16.78 -12.26
C VAL A 164 -8.52 -16.30 -11.28
N GLN A 165 -8.36 -17.02 -10.17
CA GLN A 165 -7.33 -16.71 -9.19
C GLN A 165 -5.96 -17.16 -9.68
N LYS A 166 -5.02 -16.21 -9.71
CA LYS A 166 -3.61 -16.43 -10.06
C LYS A 166 -2.75 -16.00 -8.89
N VAL A 167 -1.88 -16.89 -8.45
CA VAL A 167 -0.85 -16.60 -7.45
C VAL A 167 0.48 -17.02 -8.04
N GLY A 168 1.58 -16.33 -7.74
CA GLY A 168 2.85 -16.70 -8.36
C GLY A 168 4.06 -16.11 -7.69
N ALA A 169 5.20 -16.67 -8.08
CA ALA A 169 6.50 -16.20 -7.66
C ALA A 169 7.15 -15.37 -8.79
N LEU A 170 7.88 -14.33 -8.41
CA LEU A 170 8.68 -13.55 -9.34
C LEU A 170 10.09 -14.12 -9.41
N VAL A 171 10.61 -14.34 -10.61
CA VAL A 171 11.98 -14.76 -10.85
C VAL A 171 12.72 -13.58 -11.49
N LEU A 172 13.70 -13.07 -10.76
CA LEU A 172 14.61 -12.00 -11.18
C LEU A 172 15.99 -12.63 -11.36
N LEU A 173 16.37 -12.90 -12.61
CA LEU A 173 17.68 -13.40 -12.96
C LEU A 173 18.59 -12.26 -13.37
N ARG A 174 19.82 -12.26 -12.87
CA ARG A 174 20.92 -11.42 -13.34
C ARG A 174 21.93 -12.27 -14.11
N VAL A 175 22.08 -11.99 -15.39
CA VAL A 175 23.13 -12.58 -16.24
C VAL A 175 24.40 -11.74 -16.10
N ALA A 176 25.49 -12.38 -15.68
CA ALA A 176 26.78 -11.73 -15.48
C ALA A 176 27.40 -11.22 -16.79
N GLY A 177 28.17 -10.13 -16.68
CA GLY A 177 28.89 -9.51 -17.79
C GLY A 177 28.98 -7.99 -17.61
N THR A 178 29.20 -7.28 -18.71
CA THR A 178 29.24 -5.81 -18.72
C THR A 178 27.82 -5.27 -18.61
N ILE A 179 27.44 -4.89 -17.39
CA ILE A 179 26.10 -4.37 -17.08
C ILE A 179 26.18 -2.86 -16.88
N GLU A 180 25.26 -2.13 -17.53
CA GLU A 180 25.14 -0.69 -17.35
C GLU A 180 24.09 -0.39 -16.28
N TYR A 181 24.55 0.14 -15.14
CA TYR A 181 23.67 0.75 -14.15
C TYR A 181 23.45 2.21 -14.54
N ARG A 182 22.22 2.58 -14.86
CA ARG A 182 21.85 3.99 -15.07
C ARG A 182 20.56 4.26 -14.33
N ALA A 183 20.64 5.08 -13.30
CA ALA A 183 19.49 5.50 -12.53
C ALA A 183 19.37 7.02 -12.54
N ARG A 184 18.14 7.53 -12.49
CA ARG A 184 17.87 8.96 -12.34
C ARG A 184 16.74 9.19 -11.35
N VAL A 185 16.92 10.20 -10.50
CA VAL A 185 15.83 10.72 -9.68
C VAL A 185 15.00 11.65 -10.57
N LYS A 186 13.84 11.18 -11.01
CA LYS A 186 12.89 11.98 -11.80
C LYS A 186 12.17 13.01 -10.94
N GLU A 187 11.93 12.66 -9.69
CA GLU A 187 11.12 13.46 -8.78
C GLU A 187 11.57 13.23 -7.34
N PHE A 188 11.74 14.31 -6.58
CA PHE A 188 11.91 14.25 -5.14
C PHE A 188 11.19 15.44 -4.52
N ARG A 189 10.02 15.19 -3.95
CA ARG A 189 9.13 16.23 -3.45
C ARG A 189 8.39 15.80 -2.21
N THR A 190 7.71 16.76 -1.59
CA THR A 190 6.89 16.54 -0.41
C THR A 190 5.40 16.55 -0.76
N VAL A 191 4.61 15.68 -0.15
CA VAL A 191 3.17 15.50 -0.40
C VAL A 191 2.38 15.43 0.91
N ASN A 192 1.17 15.99 0.98
CA ASN A 192 0.35 15.94 2.21
C ASN A 192 -0.57 14.73 2.28
N ASN A 193 -1.07 14.24 1.15
CA ASN A 193 -2.01 13.12 1.11
C ASN A 193 -1.90 12.30 -0.17
N ALA A 194 -2.45 11.09 -0.14
CA ALA A 194 -2.45 10.17 -1.29
C ALA A 194 -3.18 10.74 -2.53
N LYS A 195 -4.10 11.69 -2.36
CA LYS A 195 -4.82 12.33 -3.46
C LYS A 195 -3.93 13.30 -4.25
N GLU A 196 -3.04 14.01 -3.57
CA GLU A 196 -2.04 14.90 -4.20
C GLU A 196 -0.91 14.15 -4.92
N ILE A 197 -0.68 12.89 -4.56
CA ILE A 197 0.18 11.98 -5.33
C ILE A 197 -0.44 11.76 -6.72
N ALA A 198 -1.75 11.48 -6.78
CA ALA A 198 -2.48 11.29 -8.03
C ALA A 198 -2.61 12.59 -8.85
N ASP A 199 -2.80 13.74 -8.20
CA ASP A 199 -3.01 15.03 -8.86
C ASP A 199 -1.71 15.75 -9.28
N LYS A 200 -0.51 15.17 -9.02
CA LYS A 200 0.81 15.75 -9.30
C LYS A 200 0.99 17.19 -8.82
N ARG A 201 0.39 17.55 -7.67
CA ARG A 201 0.50 18.90 -7.09
C ARG A 201 1.56 18.93 -6.01
N ASP A 202 2.51 19.85 -6.15
CA ASP A 202 3.54 20.08 -5.14
C ASP A 202 2.95 20.78 -3.93
N GLN A 203 3.23 20.24 -2.74
CA GLN A 203 2.92 20.92 -1.50
C GLN A 203 4.20 21.18 -0.72
N THR A 204 4.58 22.45 -0.66
CA THR A 204 5.75 22.92 0.08
C THR A 204 5.39 23.41 1.48
N VAL A 205 4.10 23.46 1.83
CA VAL A 205 3.60 23.91 3.14
C VAL A 205 2.71 22.85 3.79
N PHE A 206 3.16 22.35 4.94
CA PHE A 206 2.54 21.31 5.75
C PHE A 206 1.86 21.93 6.96
N GLU A 207 0.59 21.61 7.19
CA GLU A 207 -0.15 22.12 8.35
C GLU A 207 0.21 21.38 9.64
N LYS A 208 0.34 20.05 9.53
CA LYS A 208 0.66 19.14 10.63
C LYS A 208 1.43 17.92 10.10
N PRO A 209 2.13 17.18 10.97
CA PRO A 209 2.74 15.91 10.61
C PRO A 209 1.71 14.84 10.19
N PRO A 210 2.15 13.77 9.48
CA PRO A 210 3.51 13.53 8.99
C PRO A 210 3.83 14.34 7.73
N ALA A 211 5.10 14.72 7.54
CA ALA A 211 5.59 15.16 6.24
C ALA A 211 5.96 13.92 5.42
N ARG A 212 5.42 13.78 4.19
CA ARG A 212 5.68 12.62 3.34
C ARG A 212 6.57 13.02 2.18
N PHE A 213 7.59 12.21 1.92
CA PHE A 213 8.53 12.39 0.83
C PHE A 213 8.21 11.38 -0.26
N LEU A 214 7.92 11.88 -1.45
CA LEU A 214 7.73 11.08 -2.65
C LEU A 214 9.01 11.15 -3.48
N THR A 215 9.61 10.00 -3.72
CA THR A 215 10.79 9.85 -4.56
C THR A 215 10.46 8.96 -5.75
N ARG A 216 10.64 9.46 -6.96
CA ARG A 216 10.49 8.70 -8.20
C ARG A 216 11.87 8.44 -8.80
N ILE A 217 12.21 7.16 -8.91
CA ILE A 217 13.48 6.70 -9.47
C ILE A 217 13.18 5.98 -10.79
N ALA A 218 13.84 6.41 -11.86
CA ALA A 218 13.85 5.72 -13.13
C ALA A 218 15.09 4.82 -13.23
N ASN A 219 14.92 3.64 -13.80
CA ASN A 219 16.02 2.76 -14.18
C ASN A 219 16.16 2.76 -15.71
N ASP A 220 17.15 3.49 -16.21
CA ASP A 220 17.53 3.56 -17.62
C ASP A 220 18.70 2.59 -17.95
N GLY A 221 18.99 1.66 -17.03
CA GLY A 221 20.01 0.61 -17.16
C GLY A 221 19.41 -0.72 -17.60
N THR A 222 20.26 -1.74 -17.70
CA THR A 222 19.86 -3.05 -18.26
C THR A 222 19.53 -4.11 -17.20
N VAL A 223 19.67 -3.78 -15.92
CA VAL A 223 19.40 -4.70 -14.79
C VAL A 223 18.65 -3.98 -13.67
N HIS A 224 17.89 -4.75 -12.89
CA HIS A 224 17.29 -4.24 -11.67
C HIS A 224 18.34 -3.91 -10.62
N PHE A 225 18.06 -2.91 -9.80
CA PHE A 225 18.90 -2.58 -8.65
C PHE A 225 18.04 -2.24 -7.43
N LYS A 226 18.66 -2.29 -6.25
CA LYS A 226 18.03 -1.89 -4.98
C LYS A 226 18.73 -0.64 -4.47
N PRO A 227 18.14 0.56 -4.63
CA PRO A 227 18.72 1.74 -4.04
C PRO A 227 18.67 1.64 -2.51
N ASN A 228 19.74 2.07 -1.86
CA ASN A 228 19.84 2.13 -0.40
C ASN A 228 20.45 3.47 0.02
N GLY A 229 20.03 3.99 1.18
CA GLY A 229 20.51 5.27 1.67
C GLY A 229 19.53 5.95 2.59
N PHE A 230 19.58 7.28 2.62
CA PHE A 230 18.85 8.06 3.61
C PHE A 230 18.29 9.36 3.03
N ILE A 231 17.21 9.84 3.65
CA ILE A 231 16.73 11.20 3.51
C ILE A 231 17.14 11.97 4.77
N THR A 232 18.16 12.81 4.64
CA THR A 232 18.64 13.66 5.73
C THR A 232 17.86 14.98 5.74
N ILE A 233 17.20 15.27 6.86
CA ILE A 233 16.43 16.49 7.04
C ILE A 233 17.23 17.46 7.91
N SER A 234 17.42 18.69 7.44
CA SER A 234 18.09 19.76 8.16
C SER A 234 17.20 20.98 8.31
N ASN A 235 17.31 21.68 9.43
CA ASN A 235 16.60 22.95 9.64
C ASN A 235 17.29 24.11 8.90
N MET A 236 16.71 25.31 8.96
CA MET A 236 17.28 26.52 8.35
C MET A 236 18.67 26.93 8.86
N PHE A 237 19.12 26.39 10.00
CA PHE A 237 20.44 26.63 10.58
C PHE A 237 21.45 25.53 10.21
N GLY A 238 21.09 24.61 9.33
CA GLY A 238 21.93 23.48 8.93
C GLY A 238 22.05 22.37 9.98
N LYS A 239 21.33 22.47 11.11
CA LYS A 239 21.29 21.41 12.12
C LYS A 239 20.41 20.27 11.62
N LYS A 240 20.96 19.05 11.61
CA LYS A 240 20.24 17.82 11.29
C LYS A 240 19.07 17.64 12.27
N ALA A 241 17.87 17.55 11.71
CA ALA A 241 16.61 17.33 12.42
C ALA A 241 16.24 15.84 12.45
N ALA A 242 16.48 15.12 11.35
CA ALA A 242 16.22 13.68 11.24
C ALA A 242 17.08 13.04 10.15
N ASP A 243 17.23 11.72 10.22
CA ASP A 243 17.67 10.88 9.11
C ASP A 243 16.65 9.76 8.94
N LEU A 244 16.06 9.67 7.75
CA LEU A 244 15.06 8.64 7.46
C LEU A 244 15.70 7.59 6.57
N GLU A 245 15.61 6.33 6.97
CA GLU A 245 16.09 5.22 6.17
C GLU A 245 15.24 5.07 4.90
N PHE A 246 15.91 4.92 3.76
CA PHE A 246 15.22 4.71 2.49
C PHE A 246 14.87 3.23 2.31
N PRO A 247 13.60 2.90 2.00
CA PRO A 247 13.16 1.52 1.88
C PRO A 247 13.86 0.79 0.72
N VAL A 248 14.57 -0.29 1.04
CA VAL A 248 15.33 -1.11 0.08
C VAL A 248 14.38 -2.00 -0.73
N ARG A 249 14.07 -1.62 -1.97
CA ARG A 249 13.20 -2.38 -2.88
C ARG A 249 13.73 -2.36 -4.32
N ASN A 250 13.37 -3.36 -5.12
CA ASN A 250 13.84 -3.51 -6.50
C ASN A 250 13.26 -2.44 -7.43
N VAL A 251 14.10 -1.77 -8.22
CA VAL A 251 13.69 -0.93 -9.36
C VAL A 251 14.02 -1.69 -10.64
N LEU A 252 13.00 -2.10 -11.41
CA LEU A 252 13.19 -2.87 -12.64
C LEU A 252 13.61 -1.96 -13.81
N PRO A 253 14.32 -2.49 -14.82
CA PRO A 253 14.63 -1.78 -16.07
C PRO A 253 13.38 -1.24 -16.77
N ASP A 254 13.54 -0.14 -17.50
CA ASP A 254 12.52 0.53 -18.31
C ASP A 254 11.23 0.89 -17.54
N GLY A 255 11.35 0.99 -16.21
CA GLY A 255 10.28 1.34 -15.29
C GLY A 255 10.67 2.46 -14.34
N ASP A 256 9.66 3.17 -13.89
CA ASP A 256 9.76 4.09 -12.77
C ASP A 256 9.29 3.39 -11.50
N ARG A 257 9.95 3.66 -10.37
CA ARG A 257 9.46 3.24 -9.06
C ARG A 257 9.33 4.42 -8.13
N VAL A 258 8.19 4.48 -7.47
CA VAL A 258 7.82 5.50 -6.50
C VAL A 258 8.01 4.95 -5.11
N PHE A 259 8.69 5.73 -4.28
CA PHE A 259 8.95 5.44 -2.88
C PHE A 259 8.33 6.54 -2.03
N GLU A 260 7.59 6.13 -1.00
CA GLU A 260 7.01 7.03 -0.01
C GLU A 260 7.72 6.80 1.33
N VAL A 261 8.24 7.88 1.91
CA VAL A 261 8.87 7.89 3.23
C VAL A 261 8.19 8.93 4.08
N GLU A 262 7.76 8.56 5.28
CA GLU A 262 7.07 9.47 6.19
C GLU A 262 7.98 9.99 7.30
N TRP A 263 7.79 11.25 7.68
CA TRP A 263 8.40 11.86 8.85
C TRP A 263 7.32 12.32 9.84
N PRO A 264 7.06 11.54 10.91
CA PRO A 264 5.99 11.84 11.86
C PRO A 264 6.31 12.96 12.85
N GLU A 265 7.59 13.27 13.08
CA GLU A 265 8.03 14.20 14.13
C GLU A 265 8.28 15.63 13.64
N ALA A 266 7.70 16.00 12.50
CA ALA A 266 7.94 17.29 11.88
C ALA A 266 7.49 18.45 12.78
N LYS A 267 8.44 19.24 13.31
CA LYS A 267 8.14 20.44 14.12
C LYS A 267 7.85 21.63 13.22
N ILE A 268 7.31 22.71 13.78
CA ILE A 268 7.10 23.96 13.04
C ILE A 268 8.46 24.53 12.62
N GLY A 269 8.61 24.86 11.34
CA GLY A 269 9.83 25.42 10.80
C GLY A 269 10.02 25.17 9.31
N ARG A 270 11.05 25.78 8.75
CA ARG A 270 11.52 25.51 7.38
C ARG A 270 12.63 24.46 7.42
N TYR A 271 12.53 23.49 6.52
CA TYR A 271 13.42 22.36 6.42
C TYR A 271 13.92 22.17 4.99
N THR A 272 15.10 21.56 4.91
CA THR A 272 15.68 21.06 3.67
C THR A 272 15.87 19.56 3.84
N ALA A 273 15.24 18.77 2.95
CA ALA A 273 15.46 17.34 2.86
C ALA A 273 16.44 17.07 1.73
N THR A 274 17.49 16.30 2.02
CA THR A 274 18.48 15.85 1.05
C THR A 274 18.41 14.34 0.97
N LEU A 275 17.99 13.84 -0.18
CA LEU A 275 18.02 12.43 -0.56
C LEU A 275 19.44 12.10 -0.99
N VAL A 276 20.01 11.05 -0.40
CA VAL A 276 21.27 10.44 -0.84
C VAL A 276 21.06 8.95 -0.92
N LEU A 277 21.13 8.40 -2.12
CA LEU A 277 21.01 6.98 -2.39
C LEU A 277 22.26 6.48 -3.08
N ASN A 278 22.65 5.26 -2.77
CA ASN A 278 23.60 4.51 -3.54
C ASN A 278 22.87 3.40 -4.30
N TYR A 279 23.39 2.99 -5.45
CA TYR A 279 22.82 1.92 -6.26
C TYR A 279 23.88 1.22 -7.11
N GLY A 280 23.51 0.04 -7.61
CA GLY A 280 24.36 -0.80 -8.44
C GLY A 280 25.58 -1.35 -7.69
N ASP A 281 26.35 -2.18 -8.37
CA ASP A 281 27.51 -2.84 -7.78
C ASP A 281 28.68 -1.88 -7.55
N ASN A 282 28.77 -0.83 -8.37
CA ASN A 282 29.79 0.22 -8.26
C ASN A 282 29.46 1.26 -7.18
N ASN A 283 28.35 1.10 -6.46
CA ASN A 283 27.88 2.02 -5.41
C ASN A 283 27.78 3.47 -5.92
N GLU A 284 27.23 3.62 -7.12
CA GLU A 284 26.97 4.92 -7.75
C GLU A 284 25.97 5.72 -6.93
N ARG A 285 26.08 7.04 -6.95
CA ARG A 285 25.32 7.92 -6.05
C ARG A 285 24.26 8.72 -6.79
N LEU A 286 23.03 8.67 -6.28
CA LEU A 286 21.96 9.60 -6.60
C LEU A 286 21.80 10.60 -5.46
N SER A 287 21.57 11.86 -5.82
CA SER A 287 21.26 12.90 -4.85
C SER A 287 20.16 13.81 -5.38
N ALA A 288 19.21 14.17 -4.52
CA ALA A 288 18.21 15.18 -4.81
C ALA A 288 17.91 15.98 -3.53
N THR A 289 17.45 17.21 -3.68
CA THR A 289 17.15 18.08 -2.55
C THR A 289 15.80 18.74 -2.76
N THR A 290 15.02 18.85 -1.69
CA THR A 290 13.76 19.59 -1.68
C THR A 290 13.62 20.38 -0.39
N THR A 291 12.87 21.47 -0.44
CA THR A 291 12.64 22.34 0.73
C THR A 291 11.15 22.41 1.01
N PHE A 292 10.81 22.34 2.30
CA PHE A 292 9.42 22.42 2.74
C PHE A 292 9.32 23.17 4.06
N THR A 293 8.12 23.65 4.36
CA THR A 293 7.82 24.40 5.58
C THR A 293 6.66 23.74 6.30
N VAL A 294 6.80 23.53 7.59
CA VAL A 294 5.72 23.06 8.47
C VAL A 294 5.22 24.26 9.25
N PHE A 295 3.98 24.69 9.01
CA PHE A 295 3.40 25.86 9.65
C PHE A 295 1.87 25.75 9.76
N PRO A 296 1.26 25.91 10.95
CA PRO A 296 -0.18 25.79 11.18
C PRO A 296 -0.94 27.05 10.73
N TRP A 297 -0.89 27.36 9.43
CA TRP A 297 -1.44 28.59 8.85
C TRP A 297 -2.96 28.74 9.04
N LYS A 298 -3.73 27.65 9.17
CA LYS A 298 -5.18 27.73 9.41
C LYS A 298 -5.55 28.33 10.78
N ILE A 299 -4.66 28.21 11.76
CA ILE A 299 -4.81 28.84 13.08
C ILE A 299 -4.10 30.20 13.10
N GLY A 300 -2.91 30.28 12.48
CA GLY A 300 -2.12 31.50 12.45
C GLY A 300 -2.80 32.65 11.68
N LEU A 301 -3.41 32.36 10.52
CA LEU A 301 -3.98 33.38 9.65
C LEU A 301 -5.17 34.12 10.30
N PRO A 302 -6.17 33.45 10.92
CA PRO A 302 -7.22 34.14 11.65
C PRO A 302 -6.70 35.01 12.81
N ILE A 303 -5.68 34.55 13.54
CA ILE A 303 -5.08 35.32 14.65
C ILE A 303 -4.41 36.58 14.12
N ILE A 304 -3.64 36.47 13.03
CA ILE A 304 -2.99 37.62 12.39
C ILE A 304 -4.05 38.61 11.87
N ILE A 305 -5.09 38.13 11.19
CA ILE A 305 -6.19 38.97 10.70
C ILE A 305 -6.88 39.69 11.87
N ALA A 306 -7.21 38.96 12.94
CA ALA A 306 -7.82 39.55 14.14
C ALA A 306 -6.91 40.62 14.77
N GLY A 307 -5.59 40.37 14.85
CA GLY A 307 -4.61 41.33 15.35
C GLY A 307 -4.52 42.58 14.48
N VAL A 308 -4.51 42.45 13.15
CA VAL A 308 -4.49 43.58 12.20
C VAL A 308 -5.78 44.39 12.31
N VAL A 309 -6.94 43.73 12.40
CA VAL A 309 -8.24 44.39 12.58
C VAL A 309 -8.30 45.14 13.91
N LEU A 310 -7.79 44.54 14.99
CA LEU A 310 -7.70 45.19 16.31
C LEU A 310 -6.78 46.40 16.27
N LEU A 311 -5.60 46.29 15.67
CA LEU A 311 -4.65 47.39 15.53
C LEU A 311 -5.26 48.55 14.72
N TRP A 312 -5.90 48.22 13.59
CA TRP A 312 -6.60 49.20 12.76
C TRP A 312 -7.71 49.91 13.55
N PHE A 313 -8.51 49.16 14.32
CA PHE A 313 -9.56 49.72 15.18
C PHE A 313 -9.00 50.68 16.24
N LEU A 314 -7.89 50.32 16.89
CA LEU A 314 -7.23 51.17 17.90
C LEU A 314 -6.69 52.48 17.27
N ILE A 315 -6.06 52.40 16.10
CA ILE A 315 -5.55 53.58 15.36
C ILE A 315 -6.71 54.46 14.89
N ALA A 316 -7.79 53.88 14.34
CA ALA A 316 -8.98 54.59 13.92
C ALA A 316 -9.69 55.29 15.09
N ARG A 317 -9.72 54.67 16.27
CA ARG A 317 -10.30 55.27 17.48
C ARG A 317 -9.45 56.43 18.01
N ARG A 318 -8.12 56.29 18.01
CA ARG A 318 -7.20 57.37 18.43
C ARG A 318 -7.33 58.61 17.54
N SER A 319 -7.43 58.44 16.22
CA SER A 319 -7.60 59.58 15.30
C SER A 319 -8.95 60.30 15.47
N ARG A 320 -10.02 59.58 15.85
CA ARG A 320 -11.32 60.19 16.18
C ARG A 320 -11.29 60.96 17.50
N ILE A 321 -10.64 60.43 18.53
CA ILE A 321 -10.53 61.09 19.84
C ILE A 321 -9.68 62.37 19.75
N LEU A 322 -8.58 62.35 19.00
CA LEU A 322 -7.75 63.56 18.79
C LEU A 322 -8.51 64.66 18.05
N LYS A 323 -9.32 64.32 17.03
CA LYS A 323 -10.20 65.28 16.35
C LYS A 323 -11.28 65.85 17.28
N ALA A 324 -11.85 65.03 18.17
CA ALA A 324 -12.83 65.50 19.14
C ALA A 324 -12.19 66.44 20.18
N LEU A 325 -10.99 66.14 20.67
CA LEU A 325 -10.24 66.99 21.59
C LEU A 325 -9.80 68.31 20.95
N SER A 326 -9.38 68.31 19.67
CA SER A 326 -9.03 69.56 18.98
C SER A 326 -10.23 70.48 18.78
N ILE A 327 -11.44 69.93 18.58
CA ILE A 327 -12.67 70.75 18.49
C ILE A 327 -12.99 71.41 19.84
N ILE A 328 -12.81 70.69 20.95
CA ILE A 328 -13.04 71.22 22.30
C ILE A 328 -12.01 72.31 22.66
N PHE A 329 -10.72 72.09 22.37
CA PHE A 329 -9.66 73.05 22.68
C PHE A 329 -9.53 74.21 21.67
N SER A 330 -10.14 74.12 20.48
CA SER A 330 -10.19 75.25 19.51
C SER A 330 -11.30 76.27 19.80
N ARG A 331 -12.12 76.03 20.84
CA ARG A 331 -13.27 76.87 21.24
C ARG A 331 -13.08 77.60 22.57
N SER A 332 -11.89 77.57 23.18
CA SER A 332 -11.49 78.43 24.29
C SER A 332 -10.56 79.52 23.81
#